data_AF-A0A6J4NPH6-F1
#
_entry.id   AF-A0A6J4NPH6-F1
#
_cell.length_a   1.000
_cell.length_b   1.000
_cell.length_c   1.000
_cell.angle_alpha   90.00
_cell.angle_beta   90.00
_cell.angle_gamma   90.00
#
_symmetry.space_group_name_H-M   'P 1'
#
loop_
_entity.id
_entity.type
_entity.pdbx_description
1 polymer ?
#
loop_
_entity_poly.entity_id
_entity_poly.type
_entity_poly.pdbx_seq_one_letter_code
_entity_poly.pdbx_strand_id
1 'polypeptide(L)'
;SPSSVLASVATSQRNIGLVGYPYDRRALTGADVTISLSHPFSDHFSIPSSKKMDLYRLLIAESHKAPGEVLDLTKIASEQGVTEAELRRSADYLVERGVLSKPRIGNPGYSPAVRVDESWAYTRDFFQNICSRLFIDKDPGALQYDAPDEYGVVRRRWMAPDDIGFLIGVGMRLLIEECWARNVLFYGVVKDSASRYLTRNFLGVSLETGFHPELKDLEVGMLPWTDRIFCETLPLLDDNLFAPWATVEFDSAFMTLHRERIEGSNRTKVAGIMGRIVNQERLFARSLAQFFIKREKSTPLMGHVVFLERLLSPNWDRPGTDNGPAEIPIDTPELGRFPVYAWRDRDHTNMGQTVMMYLLSVLTRNHFAEAVGYPDPLHKADWGAKTIGRSVGNTIRSSTKFLTSRPLSRTFRQIRDARG
;
A
#
# COMPACT_ATOMS: atom_id res chain seq x y z
N SER A 1 4.04 7.66 1.57
CA SER A 1 4.29 6.75 0.43
C SER A 1 2.99 6.07 0.04
N PRO A 2 2.71 5.89 -1.25
CA PRO A 2 1.62 5.02 -1.72
C PRO A 2 1.50 3.68 -0.99
N SER A 3 2.61 2.97 -0.78
CA SER A 3 2.62 1.68 -0.06
C SER A 3 2.20 1.82 1.41
N SER A 4 2.66 2.88 2.09
CA SER A 4 2.27 3.18 3.47
C SER A 4 0.79 3.53 3.59
N VAL A 5 0.22 4.22 2.59
CA VAL A 5 -1.22 4.48 2.55
C VAL A 5 -1.96 3.15 2.46
N LEU A 6 -1.59 2.26 1.52
CA LEU A 6 -2.18 0.93 1.39
C LEU A 6 -2.06 0.09 2.67
N ALA A 7 -0.92 0.13 3.34
CA ALA A 7 -0.70 -0.58 4.61
C ALA A 7 -1.56 0.02 5.75
N SER A 8 -1.68 1.35 5.82
CA SER A 8 -2.47 2.03 6.86
C SER A 8 -3.97 1.81 6.72
N VAL A 9 -4.46 1.67 5.49
CA VAL A 9 -5.87 1.41 5.18
C VAL A 9 -6.22 -0.08 5.11
N ALA A 10 -5.25 -0.97 5.33
CA ALA A 10 -5.49 -2.38 5.59
C ALA A 10 -6.06 -2.57 7.01
N THR A 11 -7.23 -1.99 7.26
CA THR A 11 -7.91 -2.04 8.55
C THR A 11 -8.63 -3.37 8.74
N SER A 12 -9.03 -3.66 9.98
CA SER A 12 -9.91 -4.79 10.27
C SER A 12 -11.22 -4.62 9.51
N GLN A 13 -11.46 -5.49 8.53
CA GLN A 13 -12.71 -5.54 7.75
C GLN A 13 -13.98 -5.64 8.61
N ARG A 14 -13.86 -6.00 9.89
CA ARG A 14 -14.98 -6.08 10.85
C ARG A 14 -15.49 -4.71 11.29
N ASN A 15 -14.69 -3.65 11.17
CA ASN A 15 -15.03 -2.32 11.68
C ASN A 15 -15.59 -1.37 10.61
N ILE A 16 -15.71 -1.84 9.37
CA ILE A 16 -16.21 -1.01 8.26
C ILE A 16 -17.73 -0.92 8.39
N GLY A 17 -18.19 0.25 8.80
CA GLY A 17 -19.60 0.56 9.00
C GLY A 17 -20.38 0.74 7.69
N LEU A 18 -19.69 0.89 6.55
CA LEU A 18 -20.33 0.96 5.23
C LEU A 18 -21.00 -0.35 4.80
N VAL A 19 -20.76 -1.48 5.48
CA VAL A 19 -21.51 -2.72 5.21
C VAL A 19 -22.99 -2.46 5.56
N GLY A 20 -23.87 -2.73 4.59
CA GLY A 20 -25.29 -2.40 4.66
C GLY A 20 -25.66 -1.05 4.01
N TYR A 21 -24.69 -0.25 3.57
CA TYR A 21 -24.96 1.00 2.85
C TYR A 21 -25.73 0.71 1.55
N PRO A 22 -26.94 1.26 1.36
CA PRO A 22 -27.72 1.05 0.14
C PRO A 22 -27.15 1.88 -1.02
N TYR A 23 -26.75 1.24 -2.10
CA TYR A 23 -26.29 1.91 -3.32
C TYR A 23 -26.83 1.19 -4.57
N ASP A 24 -27.42 1.96 -5.49
CA ASP A 24 -28.09 1.44 -6.68
C ASP A 24 -29.08 0.30 -6.34
N ARG A 25 -28.82 -0.93 -6.76
CA ARG A 25 -29.74 -2.08 -6.66
C ARG A 25 -29.61 -2.92 -5.38
N ARG A 26 -28.55 -2.72 -4.58
CA ARG A 26 -28.29 -3.55 -3.38
C ARG A 26 -27.53 -2.79 -2.31
N ALA A 27 -27.30 -3.44 -1.18
CA ALA A 27 -26.40 -2.90 -0.16
C ALA A 27 -24.96 -3.39 -0.39
N LEU A 28 -23.98 -2.59 0.06
CA LEU A 28 -22.59 -3.04 0.17
C LEU A 28 -22.52 -4.18 1.19
N THR A 29 -21.88 -5.28 0.81
CA THR A 29 -21.79 -6.50 1.62
C THR A 29 -20.37 -6.69 2.19
N GLY A 30 -20.22 -7.61 3.15
CA GLY A 30 -18.90 -8.01 3.62
C GLY A 30 -18.02 -8.59 2.50
N ALA A 31 -18.62 -9.30 1.55
CA ALA A 31 -17.91 -9.86 0.40
C ALA A 31 -17.31 -8.75 -0.49
N ASP A 32 -18.06 -7.67 -0.74
CA ASP A 32 -17.58 -6.53 -1.52
C ASP A 32 -16.36 -5.87 -0.88
N VAL A 33 -16.39 -5.69 0.44
CA VAL A 33 -15.27 -5.14 1.20
C VAL A 33 -14.04 -6.07 1.11
N THR A 34 -14.23 -7.37 1.33
CA THR A 34 -13.14 -8.36 1.29
C THR A 34 -12.51 -8.46 -0.10
N ILE A 35 -13.34 -8.51 -1.15
CA ILE A 35 -12.90 -8.55 -2.55
C ILE A 35 -12.13 -7.27 -2.89
N SER A 36 -12.70 -6.10 -2.60
CA SER A 36 -12.09 -4.81 -2.92
C SER A 36 -10.72 -4.61 -2.26
N LEU A 37 -10.53 -5.11 -1.04
CA LEU A 37 -9.23 -5.03 -0.36
C LEU A 37 -8.20 -6.04 -0.89
N SER A 38 -8.64 -7.06 -1.63
CA SER A 38 -7.77 -8.09 -2.21
C SER A 38 -7.09 -7.63 -3.49
N HIS A 39 -7.72 -6.71 -4.22
CA HIS A 39 -7.14 -6.04 -5.39
C HIS A 39 -5.86 -5.24 -5.04
N PRO A 40 -4.99 -4.95 -6.02
CA PRO A 40 -5.10 -5.37 -7.43
C PRO A 40 -4.63 -6.81 -7.64
N PHE A 41 -5.01 -7.41 -8.76
CA PHE A 41 -4.49 -8.70 -9.24
C PHE A 41 -3.62 -8.47 -10.47
N SER A 42 -2.52 -9.20 -10.58
CA SER A 42 -1.63 -9.11 -11.73
C SER A 42 -0.91 -10.43 -11.94
N ASP A 43 -1.21 -11.14 -13.02
CA ASP A 43 -0.45 -12.34 -13.38
C ASP A 43 0.99 -11.98 -13.76
N HIS A 44 1.21 -10.80 -14.33
CA HIS A 44 2.53 -10.30 -14.74
C HIS A 44 3.51 -10.18 -13.57
N PHE A 45 3.03 -9.72 -12.41
CA PHE A 45 3.80 -9.63 -11.16
C PHE A 45 3.47 -10.77 -10.18
N SER A 46 2.65 -11.72 -10.62
CA SER A 46 2.04 -12.79 -9.84
C SER A 46 1.43 -12.33 -8.50
N ILE A 47 0.72 -11.20 -8.51
CA ILE A 47 0.00 -10.65 -7.36
C ILE A 47 -1.43 -11.21 -7.35
N PRO A 48 -1.90 -11.79 -6.23
CA PRO A 48 -1.21 -11.95 -4.94
C PRO A 48 -0.25 -13.16 -4.90
N SER A 49 0.73 -13.13 -3.98
CA SER A 49 1.61 -14.29 -3.72
C SER A 49 0.99 -15.35 -2.80
N SER A 50 1.71 -16.47 -2.65
CA SER A 50 1.54 -17.54 -1.65
C SER A 50 1.98 -17.16 -0.22
N LYS A 51 2.14 -15.87 0.08
CA LYS A 51 2.49 -15.38 1.42
C LYS A 51 1.41 -15.77 2.45
N LYS A 52 1.82 -16.41 3.55
CA LYS A 52 0.91 -17.07 4.51
C LYS A 52 -0.17 -16.18 5.10
N MET A 53 0.14 -14.92 5.42
CA MET A 53 -0.83 -14.00 6.02
C MET A 53 -1.98 -13.59 5.08
N ASP A 54 -1.78 -13.73 3.77
CA ASP A 54 -2.67 -13.20 2.73
C ASP A 54 -3.25 -14.29 1.81
N LEU A 55 -3.19 -15.57 2.21
CA LEU A 55 -3.68 -16.70 1.40
C LEU A 55 -5.16 -16.59 0.98
N TYR A 56 -5.98 -15.83 1.72
CA TYR A 56 -7.36 -15.56 1.29
C TYR A 56 -7.40 -14.75 -0.03
N ARG A 57 -6.43 -13.87 -0.28
CA ARG A 57 -6.34 -13.09 -1.52
C ARG A 57 -6.02 -13.99 -2.71
N LEU A 58 -5.15 -14.98 -2.51
CA LEU A 58 -4.88 -16.01 -3.50
C LEU A 58 -6.17 -16.74 -3.91
N LEU A 59 -6.98 -17.18 -2.94
CA LEU A 59 -8.26 -17.84 -3.25
C LEU A 59 -9.25 -16.92 -3.98
N ILE A 60 -9.28 -15.62 -3.66
CA ILE A 60 -10.10 -14.65 -4.40
C ILE A 60 -9.57 -14.46 -5.83
N ALA A 61 -8.26 -14.41 -6.03
CA ALA A 61 -7.65 -14.30 -7.35
C ALA A 61 -7.93 -15.55 -8.20
N GLU A 62 -7.88 -16.76 -7.63
CA GLU A 62 -8.27 -17.99 -8.33
C GLU A 62 -9.76 -18.00 -8.69
N SER A 63 -10.63 -17.55 -7.78
CA SER A 63 -12.06 -17.36 -8.06
C SER A 63 -12.33 -16.32 -9.15
N HIS A 64 -11.48 -15.30 -9.28
CA HIS A 64 -11.54 -14.30 -10.33
C HIS A 64 -11.13 -14.88 -11.70
N LYS A 65 -10.11 -15.75 -11.73
CA LYS A 65 -9.63 -16.40 -12.97
C LYS A 65 -10.60 -17.42 -13.52
N ALA A 66 -11.31 -18.14 -12.66
CA ALA A 66 -12.29 -19.16 -13.04
C ALA A 66 -13.67 -18.87 -12.41
N PRO A 67 -14.41 -17.87 -12.94
CA PRO A 67 -15.67 -17.45 -12.34
C PRO A 67 -16.70 -18.59 -12.28
N GLY A 68 -17.20 -18.86 -11.08
CA GLY A 68 -18.25 -19.86 -10.84
C GLY A 68 -17.75 -21.31 -10.76
N GLU A 69 -16.46 -21.56 -10.97
CA GLU A 69 -15.87 -22.89 -10.79
C GLU A 69 -15.58 -23.18 -9.32
N VAL A 70 -15.58 -24.46 -8.97
CA VAL A 70 -15.27 -24.93 -7.62
C VAL A 70 -13.77 -24.87 -7.41
N LEU A 71 -13.33 -24.30 -6.29
CA LEU A 71 -11.92 -24.20 -5.96
C LEU A 71 -11.36 -25.57 -5.56
N ASP A 72 -10.40 -26.08 -6.34
CA ASP A 72 -9.60 -27.24 -6.01
C ASP A 72 -8.44 -26.84 -5.09
N LEU A 73 -8.68 -26.90 -3.78
CA LEU A 73 -7.69 -26.54 -2.77
C LEU A 73 -6.44 -27.43 -2.82
N THR A 74 -6.57 -28.69 -3.24
CA THR A 74 -5.44 -29.63 -3.32
C THR A 74 -4.52 -29.24 -4.48
N LYS A 75 -5.11 -28.92 -5.64
CA LYS A 75 -4.37 -28.39 -6.79
C LYS A 75 -3.68 -27.06 -6.42
N ILE A 76 -4.41 -26.09 -5.88
CA ILE A 76 -3.85 -24.78 -5.49
C ILE A 76 -2.73 -24.94 -4.46
N ALA A 77 -2.90 -25.81 -3.45
CA ALA A 77 -1.88 -26.12 -2.46
C ALA A 77 -0.58 -26.62 -3.11
N SER A 78 -0.70 -27.55 -4.07
CA SER A 78 0.44 -28.13 -4.77
C SER A 78 1.17 -27.11 -5.64
N GLU A 79 0.44 -26.25 -6.36
CA GLU A 79 1.02 -25.25 -7.26
C GLU A 79 1.72 -24.12 -6.50
N GLN A 80 1.18 -23.74 -5.34
CA GLN A 80 1.64 -22.59 -4.56
C GLN A 80 2.59 -22.98 -3.43
N GLY A 81 2.85 -24.28 -3.23
CA GLY A 81 3.74 -24.78 -2.19
C GLY A 81 3.24 -24.50 -0.77
N VAL A 82 1.92 -24.50 -0.56
CA VAL A 82 1.28 -24.25 0.73
C VAL A 82 0.50 -25.49 1.19
N THR A 83 0.19 -25.58 2.48
CA THR A 83 -0.57 -26.74 2.96
C THR A 83 -2.07 -26.57 2.70
N GLU A 84 -2.77 -27.67 2.41
CA GLU A 84 -4.22 -27.64 2.23
C GLU A 84 -4.94 -27.16 3.51
N ALA A 85 -4.40 -27.46 4.69
CA ALA A 85 -4.94 -27.00 5.97
C ALA A 85 -4.86 -25.46 6.13
N GLU A 86 -3.80 -24.82 5.62
CA GLU A 86 -3.69 -23.36 5.57
C GLU A 86 -4.73 -22.76 4.62
N LEU A 87 -4.88 -23.32 3.42
CA LEU A 87 -5.89 -22.85 2.45
C LEU A 87 -7.32 -23.05 2.97
N ARG A 88 -7.62 -24.16 3.65
CA ARG A 88 -8.93 -24.41 4.25
C ARG A 88 -9.30 -23.34 5.29
N ARG A 89 -8.35 -22.95 6.16
CA ARG A 89 -8.57 -21.85 7.11
C ARG A 89 -8.89 -20.52 6.41
N SER A 90 -8.18 -20.23 5.32
CA SER A 90 -8.46 -19.04 4.51
C SER A 90 -9.80 -19.13 3.77
N ALA A 91 -10.19 -20.31 3.28
CA ALA A 91 -11.48 -20.54 2.64
C ALA A 91 -12.64 -20.38 3.64
N ASP A 92 -12.50 -20.91 4.85
CA ASP A 92 -13.50 -20.75 5.92
C ASP A 92 -13.67 -19.29 6.32
N TYR A 93 -12.57 -18.52 6.38
CA TYR A 93 -12.65 -17.05 6.55
C TYR A 93 -13.45 -16.39 5.42
N LEU A 94 -13.24 -16.79 4.16
CA LEU A 94 -13.98 -16.25 3.02
C LEU A 94 -15.46 -16.65 3.03
N VAL A 95 -15.80 -17.83 3.57
CA VAL A 95 -17.18 -18.25 3.81
C VAL A 95 -17.85 -17.34 4.84
N GLU A 96 -17.18 -17.03 5.95
CA GLU A 96 -17.70 -16.09 6.96
C GLU A 96 -17.98 -14.70 6.38
N ARG A 97 -17.23 -14.30 5.35
CA ARG A 97 -17.41 -13.03 4.63
C ARG A 97 -18.44 -13.08 3.50
N GLY A 98 -18.98 -14.25 3.19
CA GLY A 98 -19.92 -14.43 2.08
C GLY A 98 -19.27 -14.36 0.69
N VAL A 99 -17.95 -14.51 0.60
CA VAL A 99 -17.23 -14.58 -0.68
C VAL A 99 -17.31 -15.99 -1.26
N LEU A 100 -17.20 -17.02 -0.40
CA LEU A 100 -17.31 -18.43 -0.77
C LEU A 100 -18.51 -19.10 -0.08
N SER A 101 -18.95 -20.21 -0.64
CA SER A 101 -19.92 -21.13 -0.06
C SER A 101 -19.24 -22.41 0.41
N LYS A 102 -19.70 -22.96 1.54
CA LYS A 102 -19.21 -24.25 2.05
C LYS A 102 -19.51 -25.39 1.05
N PRO A 103 -18.69 -26.45 1.05
CA PRO A 103 -19.02 -27.70 0.38
C PRO A 103 -20.42 -28.22 0.78
N ARG A 104 -21.18 -28.74 -0.19
CA ARG A 104 -22.52 -29.31 0.01
C ARG A 104 -22.63 -30.69 -0.65
N ILE A 105 -23.66 -31.46 -0.30
CA ILE A 105 -23.95 -32.73 -0.96
C ILE A 105 -24.20 -32.46 -2.45
N GLY A 106 -23.35 -33.00 -3.33
CA GLY A 106 -23.35 -32.76 -4.79
C GLY A 106 -22.31 -31.74 -5.28
N ASN A 107 -21.66 -30.99 -4.38
CA ASN A 107 -20.54 -30.11 -4.70
C ASN A 107 -19.46 -30.20 -3.59
N PRO A 108 -18.44 -31.06 -3.75
CA PRO A 108 -17.51 -31.40 -2.67
C PRO A 108 -16.48 -30.31 -2.34
N GLY A 109 -16.44 -29.19 -3.08
CA GLY A 109 -15.48 -28.11 -2.86
C GLY A 109 -16.11 -26.76 -2.50
N TYR A 110 -15.25 -25.79 -2.22
CA TYR A 110 -15.68 -24.41 -1.96
C TYR A 110 -16.07 -23.77 -3.30
N SER A 111 -17.26 -23.19 -3.37
CA SER A 111 -17.76 -22.52 -4.58
C SER A 111 -17.86 -21.00 -4.37
N PRO A 112 -17.61 -20.17 -5.39
CA PRO A 112 -17.85 -18.73 -5.32
C PRO A 112 -19.31 -18.44 -4.96
N ALA A 113 -19.53 -17.68 -3.89
CA ALA A 113 -20.88 -17.21 -3.52
C ALA A 113 -21.25 -15.92 -4.26
N VAL A 114 -20.24 -15.16 -4.68
CA VAL A 114 -20.37 -13.94 -5.48
C VAL A 114 -19.35 -13.95 -6.60
N ARG A 115 -19.68 -13.24 -7.69
CA ARG A 115 -18.77 -12.99 -8.79
C ARG A 115 -17.79 -11.88 -8.43
N VAL A 116 -16.49 -12.17 -8.48
CA VAL A 116 -15.43 -11.24 -8.04
C VAL A 116 -15.38 -9.99 -8.90
N ASP A 117 -15.52 -10.16 -10.22
CA ASP A 117 -15.58 -9.07 -11.21
C ASP A 117 -16.77 -8.13 -10.99
N GLU A 118 -17.95 -8.69 -10.78
CA GLU A 118 -19.17 -7.91 -10.53
C GLU A 118 -19.12 -7.16 -9.18
N SER A 119 -18.57 -7.80 -8.15
CA SER A 119 -18.39 -7.19 -6.82
C SER A 119 -17.37 -6.04 -6.84
N TRP A 120 -16.27 -6.20 -7.58
CA TRP A 120 -15.29 -5.14 -7.76
C TRP A 120 -15.85 -3.96 -8.56
N ALA A 121 -16.53 -4.24 -9.69
CA ALA A 121 -17.18 -3.21 -10.50
C ALA A 121 -18.22 -2.42 -9.69
N TYR A 122 -19.03 -3.11 -8.87
CA TYR A 122 -19.99 -2.46 -7.98
C TYR A 122 -19.31 -1.54 -6.96
N THR A 123 -18.23 -1.99 -6.31
CA THR A 123 -17.52 -1.16 -5.32
C THR A 123 -16.84 0.05 -5.97
N ARG A 124 -16.31 -0.12 -7.19
CA ARG A 124 -15.78 1.00 -7.98
C ARG A 124 -16.84 2.06 -8.23
N ASP A 125 -18.00 1.66 -8.71
CA ASP A 125 -19.07 2.58 -9.07
C ASP A 125 -19.62 3.28 -7.81
N PHE A 126 -19.73 2.54 -6.69
CA PHE A 126 -20.05 3.09 -5.37
C PHE A 126 -19.05 4.17 -4.92
N PHE A 127 -17.75 3.88 -5.00
CA PHE A 127 -16.69 4.83 -4.67
C PHE A 127 -16.76 6.08 -5.56
N GLN A 128 -16.91 5.89 -6.87
CA GLN A 128 -17.03 7.00 -7.83
C GLN A 128 -18.26 7.88 -7.55
N ASN A 129 -19.39 7.29 -7.16
CA ASN A 129 -20.57 8.05 -6.76
C ASN A 129 -20.30 8.95 -5.55
N ILE A 130 -19.67 8.41 -4.51
CA ILE A 130 -19.31 9.19 -3.32
C ILE A 130 -18.35 10.32 -3.71
N CYS A 131 -17.32 10.04 -4.51
CA CYS A 131 -16.37 11.05 -4.96
C CYS A 131 -17.03 12.14 -5.82
N SER A 132 -17.91 11.77 -6.75
CA SER A 132 -18.64 12.72 -7.59
C SER A 132 -19.47 13.66 -6.71
N ARG A 133 -20.26 13.10 -5.79
CA ARG A 133 -21.08 13.91 -4.88
C ARG A 133 -20.24 14.83 -4.01
N LEU A 134 -19.14 14.33 -3.47
CA LEU A 134 -18.28 15.08 -2.55
C LEU A 134 -17.49 16.20 -3.26
N PHE A 135 -16.88 15.89 -4.41
CA PHE A 135 -15.90 16.79 -5.05
C PHE A 135 -16.45 17.57 -6.23
N ILE A 136 -17.40 17.00 -7.00
CA ILE A 136 -18.02 17.66 -8.16
C ILE A 136 -19.25 18.42 -7.70
N ASP A 137 -20.20 17.72 -7.08
CA ASP A 137 -21.48 18.31 -6.65
C ASP A 137 -21.33 19.13 -5.35
N LYS A 138 -20.19 18.95 -4.64
CA LYS A 138 -19.86 19.61 -3.37
C LYS A 138 -20.92 19.37 -2.29
N ASP A 139 -21.54 18.18 -2.28
CA ASP A 139 -22.49 17.71 -1.27
C ASP A 139 -21.76 17.08 -0.07
N PRO A 140 -21.65 17.77 1.09
CA PRO A 140 -21.03 17.20 2.27
C PRO A 140 -21.85 16.03 2.85
N GLY A 141 -23.13 15.92 2.48
CA GLY A 141 -24.00 14.81 2.84
C GLY A 141 -23.59 13.47 2.23
N ALA A 142 -22.66 13.46 1.25
CA ALA A 142 -22.03 12.25 0.73
C ALA A 142 -21.25 11.46 1.80
N LEU A 143 -20.79 12.15 2.85
CA LEU A 143 -20.08 11.53 3.99
C LEU A 143 -21.02 11.04 5.09
N GLN A 144 -22.32 11.01 4.84
CA GLN A 144 -23.32 10.54 5.78
C GLN A 144 -24.14 9.42 5.17
N TYR A 145 -24.58 8.49 6.02
CA TYR A 145 -25.44 7.39 5.61
C TYR A 145 -26.33 6.92 6.75
N ASP A 146 -27.43 6.29 6.35
CA ASP A 146 -28.39 5.72 7.29
C ASP A 146 -27.93 4.31 7.66
N ALA A 147 -27.78 4.06 8.96
CA ALA A 147 -27.42 2.76 9.50
C ALA A 147 -28.18 2.49 10.80
N PRO A 148 -28.52 1.23 11.11
CA PRO A 148 -29.11 0.88 12.39
C PRO A 148 -28.12 1.13 13.52
N ASP A 149 -28.61 1.68 14.63
CA ASP A 149 -27.88 1.77 15.90
C ASP A 149 -27.91 0.42 16.65
N GLU A 150 -27.31 0.38 17.85
CA GLU A 150 -27.26 -0.81 18.71
C GLU A 150 -28.65 -1.36 19.09
N TYR A 151 -29.70 -0.55 18.93
CA TYR A 151 -31.10 -0.91 19.21
C TYR A 151 -31.90 -1.17 17.92
N GLY A 152 -31.24 -1.24 16.76
CA GLY A 152 -31.86 -1.47 15.46
C GLY A 152 -32.58 -0.26 14.86
N VAL A 153 -32.47 0.93 15.48
CA VAL A 153 -33.09 2.15 14.97
C VAL A 153 -32.19 2.77 13.92
N VAL A 154 -32.74 2.95 12.71
CA VAL A 154 -32.00 3.59 11.61
C VAL A 154 -31.74 5.07 11.94
N ARG A 155 -30.46 5.43 12.02
CA ARG A 155 -30.00 6.80 12.25
C ARG A 155 -29.01 7.20 11.17
N ARG A 156 -29.10 8.47 10.78
CA ARG A 156 -28.10 9.10 9.91
C ARG A 156 -26.82 9.32 10.69
N ARG A 157 -25.73 8.68 10.28
CA ARG A 157 -24.39 8.80 10.88
C ARG A 157 -23.38 9.31 9.88
N TRP A 158 -22.31 9.92 10.40
CA TRP A 158 -21.13 10.26 9.62
C TRP A 158 -20.28 9.02 9.40
N MET A 159 -19.58 8.97 8.26
CA MET A 159 -18.54 7.98 8.00
C MET A 159 -17.47 8.03 9.10
N ALA A 160 -17.19 6.85 9.67
CA ALA A 160 -16.13 6.69 10.66
C ALA A 160 -14.75 6.78 9.97
N PRO A 161 -13.66 6.99 10.72
CA PRO A 161 -12.31 6.94 10.16
C PRO A 161 -12.01 5.65 9.37
N ASP A 162 -12.52 4.51 9.83
CA ASP A 162 -12.37 3.21 9.14
C ASP A 162 -13.14 3.17 7.80
N ASP A 163 -14.30 3.83 7.71
CA ASP A 163 -15.08 3.95 6.46
C ASP A 163 -14.31 4.79 5.42
N ILE A 164 -13.73 5.91 5.87
CA ILE A 164 -12.89 6.77 5.04
C ILE A 164 -11.61 6.04 4.63
N GLY A 165 -10.98 5.30 5.56
CA GLY A 165 -9.84 4.45 5.28
C GLY A 165 -10.13 3.42 4.19
N PHE A 166 -11.28 2.74 4.29
CA PHE A 166 -11.74 1.81 3.26
C PHE A 166 -11.89 2.49 1.88
N LEU A 167 -12.57 3.64 1.81
CA LEU A 167 -12.74 4.38 0.56
C LEU A 167 -11.40 4.84 -0.05
N ILE A 168 -10.46 5.31 0.78
CA ILE A 168 -9.10 5.64 0.34
C ILE A 168 -8.41 4.38 -0.21
N GLY A 169 -8.56 3.24 0.47
CA GLY A 169 -8.01 1.96 0.03
C GLY A 169 -8.56 1.48 -1.30
N VAL A 170 -9.86 1.69 -1.57
CA VAL A 170 -10.50 1.42 -2.87
C VAL A 170 -9.95 2.37 -3.93
N GLY A 171 -9.93 3.67 -3.66
CA GLY A 171 -9.43 4.68 -4.60
C GLY A 171 -7.97 4.44 -5.01
N MET A 172 -7.10 4.06 -4.06
CA MET A 172 -5.71 3.72 -4.36
C MET A 172 -5.56 2.50 -5.26
N ARG A 173 -6.38 1.46 -5.06
CA ARG A 173 -6.37 0.25 -5.90
C ARG A 173 -6.88 0.52 -7.30
N LEU A 174 -7.96 1.30 -7.43
CA LEU A 174 -8.45 1.78 -8.73
C LEU A 174 -7.39 2.60 -9.47
N LEU A 175 -6.72 3.51 -8.76
CA LEU A 175 -5.65 4.30 -9.36
C LEU A 175 -4.51 3.42 -9.90
N ILE A 176 -4.11 2.40 -9.14
CA ILE A 176 -3.08 1.44 -9.56
C ILE A 176 -3.50 0.71 -10.84
N GLU A 177 -4.72 0.16 -10.87
CA GLU A 177 -5.23 -0.57 -12.03
C GLU A 177 -5.34 0.34 -13.27
N GLU A 178 -5.82 1.58 -13.10
CA GLU A 178 -5.88 2.57 -14.18
C GLU A 178 -4.47 2.97 -14.67
N CYS A 179 -3.49 3.09 -13.77
CA CYS A 179 -2.11 3.38 -14.15
C CYS A 179 -1.50 2.25 -14.97
N TRP A 180 -1.75 1.00 -14.60
CA TRP A 180 -1.34 -0.16 -15.39
C TRP A 180 -2.04 -0.20 -16.74
N ALA A 181 -3.37 -0.03 -16.78
CA ALA A 181 -4.14 -0.08 -18.02
C ALA A 181 -3.73 1.01 -19.02
N ARG A 182 -3.33 2.18 -18.54
CA ARG A 182 -2.99 3.35 -19.37
C ARG A 182 -1.48 3.60 -19.51
N ASN A 183 -0.64 2.72 -18.96
CA ASN A 183 0.81 2.87 -18.94
C ASN A 183 1.28 4.22 -18.34
N VAL A 184 0.63 4.64 -17.25
CA VAL A 184 0.96 5.88 -16.54
C VAL A 184 2.01 5.59 -15.47
N LEU A 185 3.11 6.33 -15.50
CA LEU A 185 4.11 6.31 -14.43
C LEU A 185 3.53 6.96 -13.17
N PHE A 186 3.27 6.14 -12.15
CA PHE A 186 2.80 6.59 -10.85
C PHE A 186 3.92 6.50 -9.81
N TYR A 187 4.23 7.61 -9.16
CA TYR A 187 5.25 7.68 -8.11
C TYR A 187 4.84 8.63 -6.99
N GLY A 188 5.35 8.34 -5.80
CA GLY A 188 5.28 9.19 -4.63
C GLY A 188 6.68 9.65 -4.22
N VAL A 189 6.75 10.88 -3.70
CA VAL A 189 7.96 11.40 -3.05
C VAL A 189 7.66 11.59 -1.57
N VAL A 190 8.51 11.06 -0.71
CA VAL A 190 8.30 11.03 0.74
C VAL A 190 9.46 11.67 1.48
N LYS A 191 9.15 12.58 2.39
CA LYS A 191 10.09 13.13 3.36
C LYS A 191 10.05 12.25 4.61
N ASP A 192 10.87 11.21 4.64
CA ASP A 192 11.03 10.38 5.84
C ASP A 192 12.46 10.50 6.35
N SER A 193 12.62 11.13 7.52
CA SER A 193 13.92 11.36 8.13
C SER A 193 14.33 10.26 9.11
N ALA A 194 13.42 9.36 9.47
CA ALA A 194 13.60 8.39 10.57
C ALA A 194 13.65 6.92 10.11
N SER A 195 13.36 6.66 8.84
CA SER A 195 13.34 5.31 8.28
C SER A 195 14.70 4.62 8.26
N ARG A 196 14.64 3.28 8.31
CA ARG A 196 15.77 2.35 8.18
C ARG A 196 15.45 1.21 7.21
N TYR A 197 14.73 1.53 6.14
CA TYR A 197 14.28 0.57 5.13
C TYR A 197 15.42 0.11 4.23
N LEU A 198 16.36 0.99 3.88
CA LEU A 198 17.55 0.60 3.12
C LEU A 198 18.54 -0.13 4.03
N THR A 199 19.03 0.58 5.05
CA THR A 199 20.22 0.20 5.83
C THR A 199 19.97 -1.01 6.74
N ARG A 200 18.86 -1.02 7.50
CA ARG A 200 18.54 -2.12 8.42
C ARG A 200 17.79 -3.25 7.73
N ASN A 201 16.79 -2.91 6.91
CA ASN A 201 15.87 -3.90 6.37
C ASN A 201 16.40 -4.51 5.06
N PHE A 202 16.52 -3.73 3.98
CA PHE A 202 16.95 -4.25 2.66
C PHE A 202 18.35 -4.84 2.68
N LEU A 203 19.35 -4.13 3.20
CA LEU A 203 20.72 -4.66 3.31
C LEU A 203 20.79 -5.82 4.31
N GLY A 204 20.02 -5.78 5.41
CA GLY A 204 19.94 -6.87 6.37
C GLY A 204 19.39 -8.16 5.77
N VAL A 205 18.32 -8.07 4.98
CA VAL A 205 17.76 -9.23 4.25
C VAL A 205 18.67 -9.65 3.10
N SER A 206 19.32 -8.71 2.41
CA SER A 206 20.31 -9.02 1.36
C SER A 206 21.48 -9.84 1.91
N LEU A 207 21.95 -9.50 3.11
CA LEU A 207 23.00 -10.25 3.82
C LEU A 207 22.53 -11.66 4.19
N GLU A 208 21.31 -11.80 4.70
CA GLU A 208 20.73 -13.09 5.11
C GLU A 208 20.48 -14.03 3.92
N THR A 209 19.98 -13.48 2.81
CA THR A 209 19.66 -14.22 1.58
C THR A 209 20.87 -14.43 0.66
N GLY A 210 21.96 -13.71 0.90
CA GLY A 210 23.14 -13.73 0.03
C GLY A 210 22.94 -13.02 -1.31
N PHE A 211 21.94 -12.13 -1.41
CA PHE A 211 21.69 -11.35 -2.63
C PHE A 211 22.88 -10.44 -2.99
N HIS A 212 23.49 -9.85 -1.95
CA HIS A 212 24.75 -9.10 -2.02
C HIS A 212 25.81 -9.83 -1.17
N PRO A 213 26.52 -10.83 -1.74
CA PRO A 213 27.50 -11.63 -1.00
C PRO A 213 28.62 -10.79 -0.36
N GLU A 214 29.00 -9.68 -0.99
CA GLU A 214 30.02 -8.74 -0.53
C GLU A 214 29.71 -8.13 0.84
N LEU A 215 28.44 -8.10 1.27
CA LEU A 215 28.07 -7.62 2.60
C LEU A 215 28.59 -8.52 3.74
N LYS A 216 28.98 -9.77 3.45
CA LYS A 216 29.54 -10.69 4.46
C LYS A 216 30.96 -10.31 4.86
N ASP A 217 31.71 -9.77 3.91
CA ASP A 217 33.12 -9.40 4.10
C ASP A 217 33.27 -7.94 4.54
N LEU A 218 32.17 -7.18 4.53
CA LEU A 218 32.15 -5.78 4.91
C LEU A 218 32.14 -5.65 6.44
N GLU A 219 33.22 -5.10 7.01
CA GLU A 219 33.29 -4.75 8.43
C GLU A 219 32.41 -3.51 8.73
N VAL A 220 31.09 -3.70 8.73
CA VAL A 220 30.14 -2.64 9.08
C VAL A 220 29.82 -2.72 10.56
N GLY A 221 30.29 -1.74 11.34
CA GLY A 221 29.80 -1.54 12.71
C GLY A 221 28.28 -1.30 12.72
N MET A 222 27.60 -1.57 13.83
CA MET A 222 26.16 -1.25 13.93
C MET A 222 25.95 0.26 13.69
N LEU A 223 25.42 0.63 12.52
CA LEU A 223 25.13 2.03 12.20
C LEU A 223 23.83 2.44 12.91
N PRO A 224 23.86 3.36 13.89
CA PRO A 224 22.63 3.87 14.51
C PRO A 224 21.91 4.91 13.62
N TRP A 225 22.20 4.95 12.31
CA TRP A 225 21.78 6.01 11.42
C TRP A 225 20.40 5.74 10.81
N THR A 226 19.77 6.81 10.35
CA THR A 226 18.60 6.72 9.47
C THR A 226 19.11 6.65 8.04
N ASP A 227 18.32 6.09 7.12
CA ASP A 227 18.73 5.95 5.72
C ASP A 227 19.08 7.31 5.10
N ARG A 228 18.38 8.37 5.54
CA ARG A 228 18.66 9.74 5.14
C ARG A 228 20.04 10.20 5.57
N ILE A 229 20.40 10.03 6.85
CA ILE A 229 21.73 10.43 7.34
C ILE A 229 22.81 9.64 6.59
N PHE A 230 22.62 8.32 6.44
CA PHE A 230 23.55 7.48 5.70
C PHE A 230 23.76 8.01 4.27
N CYS A 231 22.69 8.27 3.53
CA CYS A 231 22.76 8.78 2.17
C CYS A 231 23.32 10.21 2.07
N GLU A 232 22.96 11.10 3.01
CA GLU A 232 23.47 12.49 3.03
C GLU A 232 24.96 12.56 3.40
N THR A 233 25.54 11.50 4.00
CA THR A 233 26.99 11.43 4.23
C THR A 233 27.78 10.97 3.00
N LEU A 234 27.16 10.28 2.02
CA LEU A 234 27.88 9.77 0.86
C LEU A 234 28.59 10.86 0.04
N PRO A 235 27.97 12.02 -0.26
CA PRO A 235 28.65 13.11 -0.96
C PRO A 235 29.85 13.69 -0.20
N LEU A 236 29.93 13.51 1.12
CA LEU A 236 31.07 13.97 1.92
C LEU A 236 32.26 13.01 1.86
N LEU A 237 32.02 11.75 1.48
CA LEU A 237 33.01 10.68 1.42
C LEU A 237 33.48 10.39 0.00
N ASP A 238 32.60 10.56 -0.99
CA ASP A 238 32.90 10.35 -2.41
C ASP A 238 32.75 11.66 -3.19
N ASP A 239 33.87 12.22 -3.63
CA ASP A 239 33.91 13.42 -4.47
C ASP A 239 33.43 13.19 -5.90
N ASN A 240 33.36 11.93 -6.35
CA ASN A 240 32.87 11.55 -7.68
C ASN A 240 31.35 11.33 -7.71
N LEU A 241 30.67 11.43 -6.55
CA LEU A 241 29.22 11.37 -6.49
C LEU A 241 28.62 12.73 -6.85
N PHE A 242 27.94 12.79 -8.00
CA PHE A 242 27.27 13.98 -8.53
C PHE A 242 25.75 13.83 -8.50
N ALA A 243 25.04 14.94 -8.33
CA ALA A 243 23.59 14.96 -8.43
C ALA A 243 23.13 15.12 -9.89
N PRO A 244 21.98 14.54 -10.29
CA PRO A 244 21.12 13.70 -9.46
C PRO A 244 21.67 12.26 -9.32
N TRP A 245 21.54 11.67 -8.14
CA TRP A 245 21.87 10.26 -7.91
C TRP A 245 20.77 9.59 -7.09
N ALA A 246 20.70 8.26 -7.18
CA ALA A 246 19.79 7.44 -6.38
C ALA A 246 20.44 6.10 -5.98
N THR A 247 19.93 5.50 -4.92
CA THR A 247 20.24 4.10 -4.56
C THR A 247 19.57 3.15 -5.54
N VAL A 248 19.98 1.88 -5.54
CA VAL A 248 19.19 0.83 -6.22
C VAL A 248 17.75 0.81 -5.71
N GLU A 249 16.83 0.38 -6.58
CA GLU A 249 15.44 0.16 -6.21
C GLU A 249 15.25 -1.21 -5.54
N PHE A 250 14.35 -1.24 -4.56
CA PHE A 250 13.97 -2.45 -3.84
C PHE A 250 12.48 -2.43 -3.49
N ASP A 251 11.89 -3.60 -3.31
CA ASP A 251 10.47 -3.78 -3.01
C ASP A 251 10.01 -3.02 -1.76
N SER A 252 8.83 -2.41 -1.80
CA SER A 252 8.20 -1.82 -0.62
C SER A 252 7.92 -2.84 0.50
N ALA A 253 7.92 -4.15 0.21
CA ALA A 253 7.88 -5.22 1.22
C ALA A 253 9.03 -5.12 2.25
N PHE A 254 10.18 -4.56 1.86
CA PHE A 254 11.31 -4.30 2.78
C PHE A 254 11.00 -3.25 3.85
N MET A 255 9.86 -2.55 3.80
CA MET A 255 9.41 -1.73 4.92
C MET A 255 9.12 -2.54 6.18
N THR A 256 8.74 -3.80 5.97
CA THR A 256 8.29 -4.73 7.02
C THR A 256 9.19 -5.96 7.15
N LEU A 257 9.85 -6.38 6.06
CA LEU A 257 10.85 -7.43 6.12
C LEU A 257 12.13 -6.93 6.76
N HIS A 258 12.71 -7.72 7.64
CA HIS A 258 13.97 -7.43 8.28
C HIS A 258 14.69 -8.71 8.68
N ARG A 259 15.97 -8.58 9.00
CA ARG A 259 16.77 -9.65 9.59
C ARG A 259 16.52 -9.68 11.09
N GLU A 260 16.16 -10.85 11.61
CA GLU A 260 15.88 -11.09 13.04
C GLU A 260 16.79 -12.21 13.56
N ARG A 261 17.21 -12.12 14.82
CA ARG A 261 17.96 -13.19 15.50
C ARG A 261 17.00 -14.28 15.97
N ILE A 262 17.36 -15.53 15.74
CA ILE A 262 16.59 -16.67 16.24
C ILE A 262 16.83 -16.77 17.75
N GLU A 263 15.75 -16.80 18.54
CA GLU A 263 15.81 -16.91 19.99
C GLU A 263 16.61 -18.17 20.41
N GLY A 264 17.55 -18.00 21.34
CA GLY A 264 18.43 -19.09 21.77
C GLY A 264 19.51 -19.51 20.77
N SER A 265 19.70 -18.79 19.66
CA SER A 265 20.72 -19.09 18.65
C SER A 265 21.57 -17.87 18.27
N ASN A 266 22.75 -18.12 17.72
CA ASN A 266 23.55 -17.09 17.02
C ASN A 266 23.14 -16.95 15.54
N ARG A 267 22.20 -17.76 15.07
CA ARG A 267 21.67 -17.69 13.71
C ARG A 267 20.63 -16.59 13.58
N THR A 268 20.52 -16.06 12.38
CA THR A 268 19.50 -15.10 11.98
C THR A 268 18.53 -15.72 10.98
N LYS A 269 17.40 -15.04 10.76
CA LYS A 269 16.40 -15.37 9.75
C LYS A 269 15.77 -14.09 9.21
N VAL A 270 15.06 -14.20 8.08
CA VAL A 270 14.19 -13.13 7.60
C VAL A 270 12.84 -13.19 8.32
N ALA A 271 12.34 -12.05 8.79
CA ALA A 271 11.07 -11.95 9.50
C ALA A 271 10.26 -10.72 9.06
N GLY A 272 8.94 -10.80 9.24
CA GLY A 272 8.03 -9.66 9.11
C GLY A 272 7.86 -8.92 10.44
N ILE A 273 7.14 -7.79 10.44
CA ILE A 273 6.76 -7.10 11.69
C ILE A 273 5.89 -8.04 12.53
N MET A 274 6.15 -8.10 13.85
CA MET A 274 5.54 -9.10 14.75
C MET A 274 5.72 -10.54 14.24
N GLY A 275 6.85 -10.82 13.58
CA GLY A 275 7.22 -12.10 13.01
C GLY A 275 6.55 -12.46 11.69
N ARG A 276 5.35 -11.93 11.39
CA ARG A 276 4.51 -12.42 10.28
C ARG A 276 3.97 -11.36 9.31
N ILE A 277 3.96 -10.09 9.70
CA ILE A 277 3.30 -9.03 8.91
C ILE A 277 4.28 -8.50 7.87
N VAL A 278 3.89 -8.60 6.60
CA VAL A 278 4.66 -8.11 5.46
C VAL A 278 3.75 -7.30 4.55
N ASN A 279 4.20 -6.09 4.19
CA ASN A 279 3.56 -5.23 3.20
C ASN A 279 3.36 -5.95 1.86
N GLN A 280 2.52 -5.39 0.99
CA GLN A 280 2.33 -5.93 -0.36
C GLN A 280 3.66 -5.92 -1.12
N GLU A 281 4.11 -7.11 -1.50
CA GLU A 281 5.25 -7.34 -2.38
C GLU A 281 4.92 -7.11 -3.85
N ARG A 282 5.94 -6.82 -4.66
CA ARG A 282 5.91 -6.73 -6.12
C ARG A 282 4.94 -5.71 -6.69
N LEU A 283 4.57 -4.71 -5.88
CA LEU A 283 3.65 -3.64 -6.28
C LEU A 283 4.39 -2.31 -6.44
N PHE A 284 5.15 -1.90 -5.43
CA PHE A 284 5.91 -0.66 -5.44
C PHE A 284 7.40 -0.93 -5.25
N ALA A 285 8.22 -0.26 -6.06
CA ALA A 285 9.67 -0.18 -5.88
C ALA A 285 10.03 1.13 -5.21
N ARG A 286 11.04 1.09 -4.33
CA ARG A 286 11.48 2.20 -3.51
C ARG A 286 12.97 2.44 -3.64
N SER A 287 13.38 3.71 -3.65
CA SER A 287 14.77 4.14 -3.64
C SER A 287 14.93 5.43 -2.84
N LEU A 288 16.16 5.80 -2.52
CA LEU A 288 16.52 7.11 -2.00
C LEU A 288 17.26 7.89 -3.07
N ALA A 289 17.00 9.19 -3.18
CA ALA A 289 17.62 10.04 -4.19
C ALA A 289 17.97 11.42 -3.67
N GLN A 290 19.00 12.03 -4.26
CA GLN A 290 19.40 13.42 -4.03
C GLN A 290 19.52 14.14 -5.37
N PHE A 291 18.89 15.30 -5.48
CA PHE A 291 18.79 16.05 -6.74
C PHE A 291 19.67 17.31 -6.79
N PHE A 292 20.41 17.61 -5.72
CA PHE A 292 21.26 18.80 -5.67
C PHE A 292 22.52 18.58 -4.85
N ILE A 293 23.67 18.79 -5.49
CA ILE A 293 25.01 18.85 -4.88
C ILE A 293 25.79 19.95 -5.61
N LYS A 294 26.45 20.83 -4.86
CA LYS A 294 27.32 21.90 -5.38
C LYS A 294 28.61 21.97 -4.56
N ARG A 295 29.74 21.64 -5.17
CA ARG A 295 31.07 21.56 -4.54
C ARG A 295 31.91 22.82 -4.77
N GLU A 296 31.46 23.96 -4.23
CA GLU A 296 32.24 25.22 -4.28
C GLU A 296 33.05 25.49 -3.00
N LYS A 297 32.82 24.68 -1.95
CA LYS A 297 33.46 24.81 -0.62
C LYS A 297 33.87 23.42 -0.12
N SER A 298 34.68 23.38 0.94
CA SER A 298 35.13 22.13 1.59
C SER A 298 33.98 21.24 2.06
N THR A 299 32.85 21.83 2.44
CA THR A 299 31.59 21.11 2.63
C THR A 299 30.67 21.42 1.45
N PRO A 300 30.23 20.41 0.67
CA PRO A 300 29.31 20.62 -0.44
C PRO A 300 28.00 21.23 0.05
N LEU A 301 27.48 22.19 -0.70
CA LEU A 301 26.09 22.60 -0.55
C LEU A 301 25.22 21.51 -1.19
N MET A 302 24.35 20.88 -0.42
CA MET A 302 23.58 19.73 -0.88
C MET A 302 22.11 19.84 -0.45
N GLY A 303 21.23 19.32 -1.30
CA GLY A 303 19.81 19.17 -1.00
C GLY A 303 19.58 17.96 -0.10
N HIS A 304 18.37 17.82 0.41
CA HIS A 304 18.05 16.65 1.23
C HIS A 304 17.86 15.40 0.38
N VAL A 305 18.19 14.25 0.98
CA VAL A 305 17.83 12.96 0.39
C VAL A 305 16.34 12.72 0.63
N VAL A 306 15.63 12.31 -0.42
CA VAL A 306 14.19 12.01 -0.40
C VAL A 306 13.94 10.55 -0.77
N PHE A 307 12.87 9.98 -0.24
CA PHE A 307 12.40 8.68 -0.68
C PHE A 307 11.57 8.83 -1.93
N LEU A 308 11.88 8.00 -2.91
CA LEU A 308 11.08 7.80 -4.11
C LEU A 308 10.42 6.43 -4.02
N GLU A 309 9.16 6.36 -4.40
CA GLU A 309 8.43 5.11 -4.49
C GLU A 309 7.59 5.12 -5.75
N ARG A 310 7.81 4.17 -6.66
CA ARG A 310 7.06 4.06 -7.92
C ARG A 310 6.28 2.76 -8.00
N LEU A 311 5.13 2.83 -8.64
CA LEU A 311 4.39 1.64 -9.04
C LEU A 311 5.21 0.89 -10.10
N LEU A 312 5.33 -0.43 -9.95
CA LEU A 312 5.96 -1.26 -10.97
C LEU A 312 5.12 -1.24 -12.25
N SER A 313 5.78 -1.09 -13.38
CA SER A 313 5.20 -1.02 -14.72
C SER A 313 5.31 -2.37 -15.42
N PRO A 314 4.19 -2.97 -15.86
CA PRO A 314 4.21 -4.22 -16.64
C PRO A 314 5.06 -4.15 -17.92
N ASN A 315 5.38 -2.94 -18.39
CA ASN A 315 6.19 -2.75 -19.59
C ASN A 315 7.70 -2.73 -19.32
N TRP A 316 8.11 -2.27 -18.14
CA TRP A 316 9.53 -2.05 -17.83
C TRP A 316 10.07 -3.05 -16.82
N ASP A 317 9.24 -3.49 -15.87
CA ASP A 317 9.69 -4.20 -14.67
C ASP A 317 9.35 -5.69 -14.71
N ARG A 318 9.39 -6.28 -15.91
CA ARG A 318 9.05 -7.69 -16.08
C ARG A 318 10.13 -8.57 -15.45
N PRO A 319 9.83 -9.34 -14.39
CA PRO A 319 10.80 -10.23 -13.76
C PRO A 319 11.34 -11.27 -14.76
N GLY A 320 12.59 -11.71 -14.56
CA GLY A 320 13.24 -12.71 -15.40
C GLY A 320 13.70 -12.21 -16.77
N THR A 321 13.69 -10.90 -17.00
CA THR A 321 14.30 -10.25 -18.17
C THR A 321 15.57 -9.51 -17.76
N ASP A 322 16.49 -9.26 -18.69
CA ASP A 322 17.76 -8.55 -18.41
C ASP A 322 17.58 -7.13 -17.84
N ASN A 323 16.42 -6.52 -18.11
CA ASN A 323 16.06 -5.17 -17.63
C ASN A 323 15.07 -5.20 -16.44
N GLY A 324 14.64 -6.38 -16.04
CA GLY A 324 13.65 -6.59 -14.99
C GLY A 324 14.26 -6.76 -13.62
N PRO A 325 13.47 -6.61 -12.54
CA PRO A 325 13.97 -6.83 -11.19
C PRO A 325 14.47 -8.27 -11.02
N ALA A 326 15.50 -8.43 -10.18
CA ALA A 326 15.90 -9.73 -9.67
C ALA A 326 14.94 -10.18 -8.57
N GLU A 327 14.68 -11.48 -8.52
CA GLU A 327 13.85 -12.09 -7.48
C GLU A 327 14.71 -12.56 -6.31
N ILE A 328 14.40 -12.07 -5.11
CA ILE A 328 14.98 -12.54 -3.86
C ILE A 328 13.97 -13.50 -3.23
N PRO A 329 14.23 -14.82 -3.22
CA PRO A 329 13.30 -15.78 -2.64
C PRO A 329 13.28 -15.63 -1.12
N ILE A 330 12.10 -15.39 -0.56
CA ILE A 330 11.84 -15.50 0.88
C ILE A 330 11.21 -16.86 1.11
N ASP A 331 11.80 -17.64 2.01
CA ASP A 331 11.29 -18.96 2.40
C ASP A 331 11.51 -19.14 3.91
N THR A 332 10.46 -18.88 4.69
CA THR A 332 10.47 -19.09 6.13
C THR A 332 9.18 -19.74 6.61
N PRO A 333 9.22 -20.55 7.70
CA PRO A 333 8.03 -21.21 8.23
C PRO A 333 6.88 -20.25 8.56
N GLU A 334 7.21 -19.04 9.02
CA GLU A 334 6.25 -18.03 9.47
C GLU A 334 5.65 -17.21 8.31
N LEU A 335 6.46 -16.90 7.30
CA LEU A 335 6.03 -16.04 6.19
C LEU A 335 5.52 -16.84 4.98
N GLY A 336 5.95 -18.10 4.86
CA GLY A 336 5.78 -18.91 3.65
C GLY A 336 6.85 -18.62 2.62
N ARG A 337 6.61 -19.11 1.40
CA ARG A 337 7.51 -18.96 0.26
C ARG A 337 6.95 -17.95 -0.73
N PHE A 338 7.69 -16.89 -1.01
CA PHE A 338 7.35 -15.88 -2.04
C PHE A 338 8.58 -15.05 -2.42
N PRO A 339 8.67 -14.54 -3.66
CA PRO A 339 9.75 -13.64 -4.05
C PRO A 339 9.44 -12.18 -3.69
N VAL A 340 10.51 -11.42 -3.45
CA VAL A 340 10.48 -9.94 -3.43
C VAL A 340 11.45 -9.40 -4.48
N TYR A 341 11.23 -8.18 -4.96
CA TYR A 341 12.00 -7.60 -6.07
C TYR A 341 13.10 -6.65 -5.61
N ALA A 342 14.23 -6.68 -6.30
CA ALA A 342 15.30 -5.69 -6.16
C ALA A 342 16.13 -5.57 -7.44
N TRP A 343 16.71 -4.39 -7.64
CA TRP A 343 17.73 -4.17 -8.65
C TRP A 343 19.10 -4.36 -8.02
N ARG A 344 19.99 -5.03 -8.75
CA ARG A 344 21.23 -5.55 -8.16
C ARG A 344 22.22 -4.45 -7.84
N ASP A 345 22.52 -3.61 -8.83
CA ASP A 345 23.61 -2.66 -8.74
C ASP A 345 23.39 -1.51 -9.74
N ARG A 346 24.39 -0.63 -9.85
CA ARG A 346 24.41 0.51 -10.77
C ARG A 346 24.45 0.13 -12.25
N ASP A 347 24.89 -1.07 -12.58
CA ASP A 347 25.06 -1.53 -13.96
C ASP A 347 23.82 -2.32 -14.43
N HIS A 348 22.92 -2.66 -13.50
CA HIS A 348 21.61 -3.22 -13.80
C HIS A 348 20.68 -2.16 -14.42
N THR A 349 20.20 -2.42 -15.64
CA THR A 349 19.32 -1.48 -16.36
C THR A 349 17.97 -1.34 -15.65
N ASN A 350 17.60 -0.12 -15.26
CA ASN A 350 16.30 0.20 -14.66
C ASN A 350 15.67 1.41 -15.34
N MET A 351 14.86 1.14 -16.38
CA MET A 351 14.23 2.21 -17.18
C MET A 351 13.23 3.02 -16.34
N GLY A 352 12.46 2.35 -15.48
CA GLY A 352 11.48 3.01 -14.62
C GLY A 352 12.12 4.04 -13.68
N GLN A 353 13.22 3.65 -13.02
CA GLN A 353 13.99 4.57 -12.19
C GLN A 353 14.65 5.68 -13.01
N THR A 354 15.20 5.35 -14.18
CA THR A 354 15.87 6.32 -15.06
C THR A 354 14.93 7.44 -15.49
N VAL A 355 13.74 7.09 -15.99
CA VAL A 355 12.71 8.06 -16.41
C VAL A 355 12.23 8.89 -15.21
N MET A 356 11.96 8.24 -14.07
CA MET A 356 11.56 8.94 -12.84
C MET A 356 12.62 9.95 -12.39
N MET A 357 13.89 9.56 -12.37
CA MET A 357 15.01 10.41 -11.98
C MET A 357 15.19 11.60 -12.92
N TYR A 358 15.07 11.38 -14.23
CA TYR A 358 15.10 12.45 -15.22
C TYR A 358 13.97 13.47 -14.99
N LEU A 359 12.73 13.01 -14.85
CA LEU A 359 11.58 13.89 -14.64
C LEU A 359 11.71 14.71 -13.34
N LEU A 360 12.11 14.07 -12.25
CA LEU A 360 12.28 14.75 -10.96
C LEU A 360 13.45 15.73 -10.98
N SER A 361 14.52 15.44 -11.71
CA SER A 361 15.62 16.37 -11.93
C SER A 361 15.15 17.63 -12.65
N VAL A 362 14.37 17.49 -13.74
CA VAL A 362 13.80 18.63 -14.48
C VAL A 362 12.84 19.47 -13.61
N LEU A 363 12.14 18.81 -12.68
CA LEU A 363 11.21 19.46 -11.74
C LEU A 363 11.91 20.05 -10.50
N THR A 364 13.19 19.78 -10.30
CA THR A 364 13.98 20.34 -9.19
C THR A 364 14.68 21.60 -9.66
N ARG A 365 13.95 22.72 -9.66
CA ARG A 365 14.45 24.01 -10.15
C ARG A 365 15.06 24.90 -9.07
N ASN A 366 14.96 24.47 -7.81
CA ASN A 366 15.43 25.22 -6.64
C ASN A 366 14.83 26.64 -6.55
N HIS A 367 13.56 26.79 -6.95
CA HIS A 367 12.86 28.08 -6.84
C HIS A 367 12.65 28.52 -5.38
N PHE A 368 12.61 27.58 -4.45
CA PHE A 368 12.36 27.81 -3.04
C PHE A 368 13.67 27.65 -2.26
N ALA A 369 14.16 28.75 -1.68
CA ALA A 369 15.39 28.74 -0.89
C ALA A 369 15.28 27.86 0.36
N GLU A 370 14.07 27.71 0.90
CA GLU A 370 13.73 26.86 2.03
C GLU A 370 13.71 25.36 1.71
N ALA A 371 13.75 24.98 0.42
CA ALA A 371 13.62 23.61 -0.05
C ALA A 371 14.57 23.29 -1.21
N VAL A 372 15.84 23.67 -1.09
CA VAL A 372 16.88 23.37 -2.08
C VAL A 372 17.00 21.85 -2.29
N GLY A 373 16.99 21.43 -3.56
CA GLY A 373 17.06 20.05 -4.00
C GLY A 373 15.74 19.28 -3.92
N TYR A 374 14.63 19.94 -3.58
CA TYR A 374 13.31 19.32 -3.60
C TYR A 374 12.66 19.48 -4.96
N PRO A 375 12.02 18.42 -5.49
CA PRO A 375 11.13 18.58 -6.63
C PRO A 375 10.04 19.60 -6.29
N ASP A 376 9.87 20.62 -7.12
CA ASP A 376 8.91 21.71 -6.90
C ASP A 376 7.48 21.20 -6.58
N PRO A 377 6.96 20.14 -7.25
CA PRO A 377 5.63 19.62 -6.93
C PRO A 377 5.48 19.14 -5.49
N LEU A 378 6.53 18.59 -4.88
CA LEU A 378 6.49 18.14 -3.49
C LEU A 378 6.33 19.31 -2.53
N HIS A 379 7.07 20.40 -2.74
CA HIS A 379 6.96 21.59 -1.92
C HIS A 379 5.56 22.23 -2.05
N LYS A 380 5.08 22.37 -3.30
CA LYS A 380 3.74 22.90 -3.58
C LYS A 380 2.63 22.03 -2.99
N ALA A 381 2.75 20.72 -3.07
CA ALA A 381 1.79 19.78 -2.50
C ALA A 381 1.75 19.88 -0.97
N ASP A 382 2.89 19.97 -0.29
CA ASP A 382 2.95 20.14 1.17
C ASP A 382 2.29 21.45 1.61
N TRP A 383 2.53 22.55 0.89
CA TRP A 383 1.85 23.82 1.12
C TRP A 383 0.33 23.73 0.89
N GLY A 384 -0.07 23.08 -0.21
CA GLY A 384 -1.48 22.84 -0.55
C GLY A 384 -2.20 22.05 0.54
N ALA A 385 -1.61 20.92 0.98
CA ALA A 385 -2.16 20.08 2.04
C ALA A 385 -2.29 20.83 3.38
N LYS A 386 -1.28 21.61 3.78
CA LYS A 386 -1.34 22.45 4.99
C LYS A 386 -2.46 23.50 4.89
N THR A 387 -2.65 24.09 3.71
CA THR A 387 -3.66 25.11 3.47
C THR A 387 -5.07 24.53 3.48
N ILE A 388 -5.29 23.44 2.75
CA ILE A 388 -6.57 22.71 2.73
C ILE A 388 -6.89 22.17 4.11
N GLY A 389 -5.93 21.54 4.81
CA GLY A 389 -6.12 21.01 6.15
C GLY A 389 -6.57 22.08 7.15
N ARG A 390 -5.97 23.28 7.09
CA ARG A 390 -6.43 24.43 7.89
C ARG A 390 -7.84 24.88 7.49
N SER A 391 -8.12 24.97 6.20
CA SER A 391 -9.44 25.39 5.69
C SER A 391 -10.56 24.41 6.08
N VAL A 392 -10.36 23.11 5.86
CA VAL A 392 -11.31 22.06 6.25
C VAL A 392 -11.45 21.99 7.77
N GLY A 393 -10.34 22.07 8.53
CA GLY A 393 -10.40 22.10 9.99
C GLY A 393 -11.21 23.29 10.53
N ASN A 394 -11.05 24.46 9.92
CA ASN A 394 -11.85 25.65 10.24
C ASN A 394 -13.32 25.47 9.82
N THR A 395 -13.57 24.88 8.65
CA THR A 395 -14.93 24.59 8.15
C THR A 395 -15.64 23.64 9.10
N ILE A 396 -15.06 22.49 9.45
CA ILE A 396 -15.63 21.54 10.41
C ILE A 396 -15.92 22.23 11.74
N ARG A 397 -14.96 22.99 12.30
CA ARG A 397 -15.19 23.75 13.54
C ARG A 397 -16.34 24.76 13.42
N SER A 398 -16.48 25.41 12.26
CA SER A 398 -17.55 26.36 12.00
C SER A 398 -18.91 25.67 11.75
N SER A 399 -18.92 24.52 11.07
CA SER A 399 -20.09 23.69 10.82
C SER A 399 -20.59 23.07 12.12
N THR A 400 -19.71 22.64 13.02
CA THR A 400 -20.10 22.21 14.37
C THR A 400 -20.79 23.35 15.13
N LYS A 401 -20.28 24.59 15.02
CA LYS A 401 -20.94 25.79 15.58
C LYS A 401 -22.26 26.13 14.89
N PHE A 402 -22.36 25.93 13.58
CA PHE A 402 -23.57 26.21 12.80
C PHE A 402 -24.68 25.17 13.07
N LEU A 403 -24.29 23.90 13.22
CA LEU A 403 -25.16 22.78 13.58
C LEU A 403 -25.65 22.88 15.04
N THR A 404 -24.86 23.46 15.94
CA THR A 404 -25.33 23.81 17.29
C THR A 404 -26.19 25.08 17.31
N SER A 405 -26.00 26.02 16.38
CA SER A 405 -26.76 27.28 16.32
C SER A 405 -28.08 27.22 15.54
N ARG A 406 -28.40 26.14 14.81
CA ARG A 406 -29.68 25.97 14.08
C ARG A 406 -30.54 24.80 14.61
N PRO A 407 -31.26 25.00 15.73
CA PRO A 407 -32.14 23.97 16.32
C PRO A 407 -33.33 23.58 15.43
N LEU A 408 -33.70 24.40 14.43
CA LEU A 408 -34.82 24.14 13.52
C LEU A 408 -34.55 23.04 12.46
N SER A 409 -33.31 22.57 12.33
CA SER A 409 -32.95 21.43 11.47
C SER A 409 -33.03 20.07 12.18
N ARG A 410 -33.27 20.08 13.50
CA ARG A 410 -33.50 18.87 14.29
C ARG A 410 -34.99 18.58 14.33
N THR A 411 -35.38 17.34 14.04
CA THR A 411 -36.76 16.91 14.33
C THR A 411 -36.98 16.91 15.84
N PHE A 412 -38.21 17.17 16.30
CA PHE A 412 -38.54 17.18 17.74
C PHE A 412 -38.06 15.92 18.48
N ARG A 413 -38.03 14.77 17.79
CA ARG A 413 -37.50 13.49 18.28
C ARG A 413 -36.00 13.58 18.62
N GLN A 414 -35.18 14.19 17.77
CA GLN A 414 -33.73 14.36 17.98
C GLN A 414 -33.39 15.34 19.11
N ILE A 415 -34.27 16.31 19.41
CA ILE A 415 -34.10 17.23 20.54
C ILE A 415 -34.40 16.53 21.87
N ARG A 416 -35.40 15.64 21.88
CA ARG A 416 -35.81 14.89 23.07
C ARG A 416 -34.74 13.87 23.48
N ASP A 417 -34.18 13.16 22.52
CA ASP A 417 -33.20 12.09 22.78
C ASP A 417 -31.80 12.62 23.15
N ALA A 418 -31.54 13.92 22.99
CA ALA A 418 -30.28 14.57 23.39
C ALA A 418 -30.33 15.21 24.80
N ARG A 419 -31.49 15.17 25.46
CA ARG A 419 -31.72 15.72 26.82
C ARG A 419 -32.03 14.65 27.87
N GLY A 420 -32.07 13.38 27.49
CA GLY A 420 -31.93 12.23 28.39
C GLY A 420 -30.53 11.66 28.25
#